data_AF-W2CYR4-F1
#
_entry.id   AF-W2CYR4-F1
#
_cell.length_a   1.000
_cell.length_b   1.000
_cell.length_c   1.000
_cell.angle_alpha   90.00
_cell.angle_beta   90.00
_cell.angle_gamma   90.00
#
_symmetry.space_group_name_H-M   'P 1'
#
loop_
_entity.id
_entity.type
_entity.pdbx_description
1 polymer ?
#
loop_
_entity_poly.entity_id
_entity_poly.type
_entity_poly.pdbx_seq_one_letter_code
_entity_poly.pdbx_strand_id
1 'polypeptide(L)'
;MSHQIPVLVSDIPANRAMGLPADCYFHYDEAGCVAALTQALGEKVNHGVAHTYDLTRYDWDHIAQQTYAVYLQTVQREKTTEQTCV
;
A
#
# COMPACT_ATOMS: atom_id res chain seq x y z
N MET A 1 2.71 -10.64 -1.61
CA MET A 1 1.29 -10.31 -1.86
C MET A 1 0.77 -10.87 -3.18
N SER A 2 1.17 -10.39 -4.37
CA SER A 2 0.65 -10.91 -5.66
C SER A 2 0.95 -12.39 -5.89
N HIS A 3 2.14 -12.83 -5.50
CA HIS A 3 2.56 -14.23 -5.50
C HIS A 3 2.15 -15.00 -4.23
N GLN A 4 1.32 -14.40 -3.37
CA GLN A 4 0.85 -14.99 -2.11
C GLN A 4 1.97 -15.45 -1.15
N ILE A 5 3.17 -14.88 -1.32
CA ILE A 5 4.31 -15.12 -0.42
C ILE A 5 4.12 -14.31 0.88
N PRO A 6 4.38 -14.91 2.05
CA PRO A 6 4.33 -14.21 3.33
C PRO A 6 5.19 -12.94 3.34
N VAL A 7 4.58 -11.82 3.73
CA VAL A 7 5.29 -10.54 3.87
C VAL A 7 5.44 -10.14 5.32
N LEU A 8 6.44 -9.31 5.61
CA LEU A 8 6.62 -8.61 6.87
C LEU A 8 7.03 -7.17 6.52
N VAL A 9 6.30 -6.18 7.02
CA VAL A 9 6.49 -4.75 6.72
C VAL A 9 6.43 -3.92 8.00
N SER A 10 7.01 -2.72 7.99
CA SER A 10 6.91 -1.83 9.16
C SER A 10 5.47 -1.33 9.34
N ASP A 11 5.12 -0.97 10.56
CA ASP A 11 3.81 -0.42 10.92
C ASP A 11 3.63 1.07 10.61
N ILE A 12 4.48 1.65 9.76
CA ILE A 12 4.33 3.03 9.28
C ILE A 12 2.96 3.25 8.60
N PRO A 13 2.43 4.48 8.59
CA PRO A 13 1.07 4.76 8.11
C PRO A 13 0.77 4.22 6.70
N ALA A 14 1.73 4.33 5.78
CA ALA A 14 1.56 3.87 4.40
C ALA A 14 1.34 2.35 4.30
N ASN A 15 2.04 1.55 5.11
CA ASN A 15 1.88 0.10 5.12
C ASN A 15 0.60 -0.32 5.83
N ARG A 16 0.21 0.36 6.91
CA ARG A 16 -1.05 0.12 7.63
C ARG A 16 -2.27 0.36 6.77
N ALA A 17 -2.21 1.32 5.85
CA ALA A 17 -3.30 1.62 4.91
C ALA A 17 -3.67 0.42 4.02
N MET A 18 -2.76 -0.54 3.84
CA MET A 18 -3.03 -1.78 3.09
C MET A 18 -4.00 -2.72 3.82
N GLY A 19 -4.13 -2.61 5.15
CA GLY A 19 -5.03 -3.44 5.94
C GLY A 19 -4.65 -4.92 5.99
N LEU A 20 -3.36 -5.24 5.91
CA LEU A 20 -2.85 -6.61 6.06
C LEU A 20 -3.16 -7.20 7.45
N PRO A 21 -3.11 -8.53 7.62
CA PRO A 21 -3.14 -9.18 8.93
C PRO A 21 -2.09 -8.62 9.91
N ALA A 22 -2.39 -8.68 11.20
CA ALA A 22 -1.57 -8.04 12.24
C ALA A 22 -0.11 -8.57 12.31
N ASP A 23 0.09 -9.86 12.01
CA ASP A 23 1.38 -10.54 11.99
C ASP A 23 2.21 -10.25 10.72
N CYS A 24 1.67 -9.46 9.79
CA CYS A 24 2.43 -8.89 8.68
C CYS A 24 3.18 -7.61 9.08
N TYR A 25 3.06 -7.13 10.32
CA TYR A 25 3.68 -5.89 10.77
C TYR A 25 4.72 -6.09 11.88
N PHE A 26 5.79 -5.30 11.83
CA PHE A 26 6.68 -5.06 12.97
C PHE A 26 6.70 -3.57 13.31
N HIS A 27 7.00 -3.23 14.57
CA HIS A 27 7.07 -1.83 15.00
C HIS A 27 8.31 -1.14 14.44
N TYR A 28 8.11 0.03 13.82
CA TYR A 28 9.20 0.90 13.42
C TYR A 28 9.40 2.03 14.44
N ASP A 29 10.61 2.08 14.99
CA ASP A 29 11.16 3.21 15.70
C ASP A 29 12.63 3.42 15.28
N GLU A 30 13.19 4.61 15.46
CA GLU A 30 14.58 4.89 15.03
C GLU A 30 15.63 4.11 15.84
N ALA A 31 15.32 3.75 17.08
CA ALA A 31 16.29 3.19 18.03
C ALA A 31 16.33 1.65 18.08
N GLY A 32 15.24 0.98 17.70
CA GLY A 32 14.97 -0.44 17.95
C GLY A 32 14.44 -1.21 16.73
N CYS A 33 14.22 -0.55 15.59
CA CYS A 33 13.73 -1.18 14.35
C CYS A 33 14.46 -2.48 13.98
N VAL A 34 15.79 -2.53 14.10
CA VAL A 34 16.57 -3.74 13.77
C VAL A 34 16.23 -4.91 14.68
N ALA A 35 16.09 -4.67 15.99
CA ALA A 35 15.74 -5.72 16.95
C ALA A 35 14.31 -6.21 16.72
N ALA A 36 13.35 -5.29 16.53
CA ALA A 36 11.96 -5.60 16.25
C ALA A 36 11.80 -6.40 14.94
N LEU A 37 12.49 -5.98 13.87
CA LEU A 37 12.51 -6.70 12.59
C LEU A 37 13.11 -8.10 12.74
N THR A 38 14.23 -8.22 13.45
CA THR A 38 14.92 -9.52 13.66
C THR A 38 14.02 -10.51 14.38
N GLN A 39 13.35 -10.07 15.45
CA GLN A 39 12.43 -10.90 16.21
C GLN A 39 11.25 -11.36 15.33
N ALA A 40 10.58 -10.41 14.67
CA ALA A 40 9.41 -10.71 13.84
C ALA A 40 9.75 -11.62 12.64
N LEU A 41 10.94 -11.45 12.03
CA LEU A 41 11.42 -12.37 10.99
C LEU A 41 11.64 -13.78 11.54
N GLY A 42 12.26 -13.90 12.72
CA GLY A 42 12.48 -15.19 13.37
C GLY A 42 11.16 -15.92 13.64
N GLU A 43 10.18 -15.23 14.19
CA GLU A 43 8.83 -15.78 14.42
C GLU A 43 8.20 -16.25 13.09
N LYS A 44 8.24 -15.41 12.05
CA LYS A 44 7.58 -15.70 10.78
C LYS A 44 8.19 -16.87 10.02
N VAL A 45 9.52 -16.99 10.03
CA VAL A 45 10.25 -18.10 9.40
C VAL A 45 10.00 -19.41 10.13
N ASN A 46 9.97 -19.39 11.47
CA ASN A 46 9.83 -20.61 12.27
C ASN A 46 8.39 -21.14 12.34
N HIS A 47 7.39 -20.26 12.26
CA HIS A 47 5.98 -20.64 12.38
C HIS A 47 5.27 -20.85 11.03
N GLY A 48 5.86 -20.43 9.91
CA GLY A 48 5.39 -20.79 8.57
C GLY A 48 3.95 -20.36 8.27
N VAL A 49 3.57 -19.13 8.60
CA VAL A 49 2.20 -18.63 8.40
C VAL A 49 1.94 -18.37 6.91
N ALA A 50 1.07 -19.18 6.31
CA ALA A 50 0.56 -18.94 4.98
C ALA A 50 -0.43 -17.78 4.99
N HIS A 51 -0.35 -16.90 3.99
CA HIS A 51 -1.28 -15.79 3.84
C HIS A 51 -1.88 -15.79 2.44
N THR A 52 -3.15 -15.40 2.38
CA THR A 52 -3.78 -14.96 1.14
C THR A 52 -4.09 -13.47 1.27
N TYR A 53 -3.67 -12.70 0.28
CA TYR A 53 -3.83 -11.26 0.22
C TYR A 53 -4.90 -10.92 -0.82
N ASP A 54 -5.94 -10.21 -0.39
CA ASP A 54 -6.89 -9.57 -1.28
C ASP A 54 -6.25 -8.32 -1.89
N LEU A 55 -6.05 -8.35 -3.21
CA LEU A 55 -5.44 -7.28 -3.98
C LEU A 55 -6.43 -6.60 -4.93
N THR A 56 -7.74 -6.75 -4.70
CA THR A 56 -8.78 -6.08 -5.50
C THR A 56 -8.59 -4.55 -5.57
N ARG A 57 -8.12 -3.94 -4.47
CA ARG A 57 -7.76 -2.51 -4.42
C ARG A 57 -6.52 -2.13 -5.24
N TYR A 58 -5.73 -3.10 -5.65
CA TYR A 58 -4.49 -2.95 -6.41
C TYR A 58 -4.62 -3.47 -7.85
N ASP A 59 -5.83 -3.55 -8.37
CA ASP A 59 -6.10 -3.82 -9.78
C ASP A 59 -5.56 -2.65 -10.64
N TRP A 60 -4.56 -2.95 -11.47
CA TRP A 60 -3.88 -1.94 -12.30
C TRP A 60 -4.80 -1.33 -13.35
N ASP A 61 -5.74 -2.09 -13.92
CA ASP A 61 -6.68 -1.57 -14.91
C ASP A 61 -7.65 -0.59 -14.23
N HIS A 62 -8.11 -0.94 -13.02
CA HIS A 62 -8.97 -0.06 -12.24
C HIS A 62 -8.24 1.23 -11.83
N ILE A 63 -7.00 1.12 -11.34
CA ILE A 63 -6.17 2.28 -10.96
C ILE A 63 -5.90 3.18 -12.18
N ALA A 64 -5.63 2.60 -13.36
CA ALA A 64 -5.43 3.36 -14.58
C ALA A 64 -6.69 4.16 -14.98
N GLN A 65 -7.88 3.56 -14.86
CA GLN A 65 -9.15 4.25 -15.10
C GLN A 65 -9.37 5.41 -14.12
N GLN A 66 -9.12 5.21 -12.83
CA GLN A 66 -9.22 6.26 -11.82
C GLN A 66 -8.24 7.42 -12.10
N THR A 67 -7.00 7.09 -12.48
CA THR A 67 -5.97 8.07 -12.84
C THR A 67 -6.38 8.87 -14.08
N TYR A 68 -6.91 8.19 -15.10
CA TYR A 68 -7.41 8.85 -16.31
C TYR A 68 -8.55 9.83 -16.02
N ALA A 69 -9.46 9.50 -15.09
CA ALA A 69 -10.53 10.40 -14.68
C ALA A 69 -10.00 11.71 -14.07
N VAL A 70 -8.93 11.66 -13.27
CA VAL A 70 -8.27 12.87 -12.72
C VAL A 70 -7.67 13.73 -13.82
N TYR A 71 -7.05 13.11 -14.85
CA TYR A 71 -6.53 13.85 -15.99
C TYR A 71 -7.64 14.56 -16.77
N LEU A 72 -8.76 13.87 -17.03
CA LEU A 72 -9.92 14.50 -17.69
C LEU A 72 -10.46 15.69 -16.89
N GLN A 73 -10.59 15.57 -15.56
CA GLN A 73 -11.03 16.66 -14.70
C GLN A 73 -10.08 17.87 -14.78
N THR A 74 -8.77 17.61 -14.80
CA THR A 74 -7.75 18.66 -14.86
C THR A 74 -7.81 19.42 -16.19
N VAL A 75 -7.86 18.69 -17.31
CA VAL A 75 -7.97 19.27 -18.67
C VAL A 75 -9.30 20.03 -18.85
N GLN A 76 -10.40 19.53 -18.30
CA GLN A 76 -11.69 20.23 -18.36
C GLN A 76 -11.68 21.52 -17.56
N ARG A 77 -11.07 21.53 -16.37
CA ARG A 77 -10.93 22.72 -15.53
C ARG A 77 -10.11 23.82 -16.21
N GLU A 78 -9.02 23.45 -16.90
CA GLU A 78 -8.23 24.40 -17.71
C GLU A 78 -9.09 25.08 -18.78
N LYS A 79 -9.84 24.30 -19.56
CA LYS A 79 -10.76 24.82 -20.58
C LYS A 79 -11.83 25.74 -20.01
N THR A 80 -12.44 25.38 -18.87
CA THR A 80 -13.45 26.24 -18.22
C THR A 80 -12.83 27.54 -17.69
N THR A 81 -11.59 27.49 -17.19
CA THR A 81 -10.91 28.68 -16.66
C THR A 81 -10.55 29.64 -17.79
N GLU A 82 -10.02 29.14 -18.92
CA GLU A 82 -9.74 29.97 -20.10
C GLU A 82 -10.99 30.62 -20.69
N GLN A 83 -12.13 29.92 -20.69
CA GLN A 83 -13.37 30.39 -21.30
C GLN A 83 -14.16 31.39 -20.44
N THR A 84 -13.83 31.51 -19.14
CA THR A 84 -14.46 32.47 -18.21
C THR A 84 -13.65 33.77 -18.06
N CYS A 85 -12.41 33.80 -18.57
CA CYS A 85 -11.53 34.97 -18.57
C CYS A 85 -11.64 35.85 -19.83
N VAL A 86 -12.65 35.61 -20.68
CA VAL A 86 -12.92 36.36 -21.92
C VAL A 86 -14.23 37.11 -21.82
#